data_AF-A6EHV8-F1
#
_entry.id   AF-A6EHV8-F1
#
_cell.length_a   1.000
_cell.length_b   1.000
_cell.length_c   1.000
_cell.angle_alpha   90.00
_cell.angle_beta   90.00
_cell.angle_gamma   90.00
#
_symmetry.space_group_name_H-M   'P 1'
#
loop_
_entity.id
_entity.type
_entity.pdbx_description
1 polymer ?
#
loop_
_entity_poly.entity_id
_entity_poly.type
_entity_poly.pdbx_seq_one_letter_code
_entity_poly.pdbx_strand_id
1 'polypeptide(L)'
;MVSKDKYFCDMEIRQYTSKTHNITLWIAQIILFLLFISGAVTKLFFPAEKLAAMWPWTAVNGNLVILTGILDALAAFGLILPMMTGIAPKLTFFAALGAAGLMMGAIVFHIGRGEAEHIGINVFTLLVALFIAWNRKSVKSPSS
;
A
#
# COMPACT_ATOMS: atom_id res chain seq x y z
N MET A 1 -32.86 -12.39 -31.27
CA MET A 1 -33.28 -11.95 -29.92
C MET A 1 -32.33 -12.57 -28.90
N VAL A 2 -31.58 -11.76 -28.15
CA VAL A 2 -30.83 -12.27 -26.99
C VAL A 2 -31.85 -12.56 -25.88
N SER A 3 -31.85 -13.78 -25.32
CA SER A 3 -32.80 -14.18 -24.25
C SER A 3 -32.62 -13.30 -23.01
N LYS A 4 -33.72 -12.94 -22.35
CA LYS A 4 -33.72 -12.25 -21.03
C LYS A 4 -32.84 -12.97 -20.02
N ASP A 5 -32.79 -14.30 -20.07
CA ASP A 5 -31.99 -15.14 -19.16
C ASP A 5 -30.49 -14.83 -19.26
N LYS A 6 -30.00 -14.52 -20.47
CA LYS A 6 -28.60 -14.13 -20.69
C LYS A 6 -28.29 -12.78 -20.06
N TYR A 7 -29.21 -11.81 -20.15
CA TYR A 7 -29.04 -10.51 -19.50
C TYR A 7 -29.05 -10.62 -17.97
N PHE A 8 -29.94 -11.44 -17.41
CA PHE A 8 -29.96 -11.68 -15.95
C PHE A 8 -28.67 -12.36 -15.48
N CYS A 9 -28.20 -13.39 -16.18
CA CYS A 9 -26.94 -14.07 -15.86
C CYS A 9 -25.73 -13.11 -15.95
N ASP A 10 -25.65 -12.30 -17.02
CA ASP A 10 -24.59 -11.31 -17.21
C ASP A 10 -24.60 -10.22 -16.11
N MET A 11 -25.78 -9.81 -15.64
CA MET A 11 -25.92 -8.84 -14.54
C MET A 11 -25.48 -9.42 -13.20
N GLU A 12 -25.89 -10.64 -12.86
CA GLU A 12 -25.48 -11.30 -11.61
C GLU A 12 -23.96 -11.51 -11.55
N ILE A 13 -23.36 -12.00 -12.65
CA ILE A 13 -21.89 -12.19 -12.74
C ILE A 13 -21.17 -10.85 -12.53
N ARG A 14 -21.60 -9.78 -13.21
CA ARG A 14 -21.00 -8.45 -13.05
C ARG A 14 -21.11 -7.94 -11.62
N GLN A 15 -22.27 -8.10 -10.98
CA GLN A 15 -22.49 -7.66 -9.60
C GLN A 15 -21.60 -8.46 -8.63
N TYR A 16 -21.52 -9.78 -8.76
CA TYR A 16 -20.67 -10.62 -7.94
C TYR A 16 -19.18 -10.27 -8.09
N THR A 17 -18.68 -10.17 -9.32
CA THR A 17 -17.29 -9.77 -9.59
C THR A 17 -16.98 -8.39 -8.99
N SER A 18 -17.92 -7.44 -9.05
CA SER A 18 -17.73 -6.10 -8.47
C SER A 18 -17.59 -6.13 -6.94
N LYS A 19 -18.38 -6.97 -6.24
CA LYS A 19 -18.33 -7.12 -4.79
C LYS A 19 -17.02 -7.77 -4.37
N THR A 20 -16.66 -8.89 -4.99
CA THR A 20 -15.42 -9.62 -4.69
C THR A 20 -14.20 -8.73 -4.90
N HIS A 21 -14.16 -8.01 -6.03
CA HIS A 21 -13.09 -7.07 -6.32
C HIS A 21 -12.93 -5.98 -5.24
N ASN A 22 -14.05 -5.38 -4.82
CA ASN A 22 -14.04 -4.37 -3.76
C ASN A 22 -13.54 -4.94 -2.42
N ILE A 23 -13.98 -6.15 -2.04
CA ILE A 23 -13.53 -6.82 -0.82
C ILE A 23 -12.02 -7.09 -0.87
N THR A 24 -11.51 -7.62 -1.98
CA THR A 24 -10.07 -7.86 -2.16
C THR A 24 -9.25 -6.59 -1.96
N LEU A 25 -9.72 -5.46 -2.50
CA LEU A 25 -9.02 -4.18 -2.37
C LEU A 25 -9.08 -3.61 -0.95
N TRP A 26 -10.19 -3.81 -0.24
CA TRP A 26 -10.31 -3.45 1.17
C TRP A 26 -9.32 -4.24 2.02
N ILE A 27 -9.24 -5.55 1.81
CA ILE A 27 -8.29 -6.42 2.52
C ILE A 27 -6.85 -5.97 2.24
N ALA A 28 -6.50 -5.77 0.97
CA ALA A 28 -5.17 -5.31 0.59
C ALA A 28 -4.78 -3.97 1.25
N GLN A 29 -5.71 -2.99 1.27
CA GLN A 29 -5.48 -1.69 1.89
C GLN A 29 -5.37 -1.77 3.41
N ILE A 30 -6.17 -2.60 4.08
CA ILE A 30 -6.06 -2.83 5.52
C ILE A 30 -4.71 -3.48 5.87
N ILE A 31 -4.28 -4.48 5.10
CA ILE A 31 -2.97 -5.14 5.31
C ILE A 31 -1.84 -4.10 5.20
N LEU A 32 -1.83 -3.30 4.12
CA LEU A 32 -0.80 -2.27 3.98
C LEU A 32 -0.90 -1.18 5.03
N PHE A 33 -2.11 -0.76 5.41
CA PHE A 33 -2.32 0.20 6.48
C PHE A 33 -1.66 -0.27 7.78
N LEU A 34 -1.88 -1.52 8.17
CA LEU A 34 -1.32 -2.09 9.41
C LEU A 34 0.21 -2.21 9.34
N LEU A 35 0.76 -2.62 8.20
CA LEU A 35 2.21 -2.69 7.99
C LEU A 35 2.86 -1.30 8.07
N PHE A 36 2.30 -0.32 7.38
CA PHE A 36 2.84 1.03 7.37
C PHE A 36 2.64 1.75 8.70
N ILE A 37 1.48 1.66 9.33
CA ILE A 37 1.25 2.34 10.61
C ILE A 37 2.13 1.76 11.72
N SER A 38 2.36 0.43 11.72
CA SER A 38 3.28 -0.19 12.68
C SER A 38 4.73 0.25 12.44
N GLY A 39 5.17 0.35 11.17
CA GLY A 39 6.46 0.91 10.81
C GLY A 39 6.62 2.37 11.25
N ALA A 40 5.63 3.21 10.96
CA ALA A 40 5.61 4.62 11.35
C ALA A 40 5.67 4.79 12.87
N VAL A 41 4.83 4.08 13.61
CA VAL A 41 4.79 4.16 15.07
C VAL A 41 6.13 3.73 15.66
N THR A 42 6.68 2.62 15.18
CA THR A 42 7.97 2.10 15.66
C THR A 42 9.09 3.12 15.40
N LYS A 43 9.22 3.61 14.16
CA LYS A 43 10.32 4.51 13.76
C LYS A 43 10.23 5.89 14.42
N LEU A 44 9.02 6.41 14.67
CA LEU A 44 8.84 7.78 15.17
C LEU A 44 8.78 7.87 16.68
N PHE A 45 8.43 6.78 17.39
CA PHE A 45 8.20 6.85 18.84
C PHE A 45 9.07 5.91 19.67
N PHE A 46 9.78 4.92 19.09
CA PHE A 46 10.64 4.05 19.89
C PHE A 46 12.04 4.67 20.09
N PRO A 47 12.71 4.39 21.23
CA PRO A 47 14.08 4.83 21.47
C PRO A 47 15.06 4.34 20.41
N ALA A 48 16.08 5.15 20.11
CA ALA A 48 17.07 4.85 19.07
C ALA A 48 17.83 3.53 19.34
N GLU A 49 18.12 3.23 20.61
CA GLU A 49 18.82 2.01 21.02
C GLU A 49 17.96 0.77 20.74
N LYS A 50 16.65 0.89 20.96
CA LYS A 50 15.70 -0.19 20.67
C LYS A 50 15.57 -0.43 19.16
N LEU A 51 15.53 0.65 18.38
CA LEU A 51 15.53 0.56 16.91
C LEU A 51 16.81 -0.08 16.39
N ALA A 52 17.97 0.31 16.91
CA ALA A 52 19.26 -0.27 16.53
C ALA A 52 19.35 -1.77 16.80
N ALA A 53 18.78 -2.22 17.92
CA ALA A 53 18.73 -3.64 18.27
C ALA A 53 17.80 -4.45 17.36
N MET A 54 16.68 -3.87 16.92
CA MET A 54 15.74 -4.53 16.01
C MET A 54 16.23 -4.50 14.56
N TRP A 55 16.78 -3.36 14.15
CA TRP A 55 17.13 -3.02 12.78
C TRP A 55 18.49 -2.31 12.77
N PRO A 56 19.59 -3.04 12.54
CA PRO A 56 20.95 -2.50 12.65
C PRO A 56 21.21 -1.25 11.80
N TRP A 57 20.56 -1.11 10.65
CA TRP A 57 20.68 0.06 9.79
C TRP A 57 20.30 1.38 10.49
N THR A 58 19.40 1.33 11.47
CA THR A 58 18.90 2.54 12.16
C THR A 58 19.95 3.20 13.04
N ALA A 59 20.94 2.46 13.52
CA ALA A 59 21.99 2.95 14.43
C ALA A 59 22.82 4.09 13.83
N VAL A 60 22.97 4.12 12.51
CA VAL A 60 23.81 5.08 11.79
C VAL A 60 23.01 5.96 10.82
N ASN A 61 21.67 5.84 10.81
CA ASN A 61 20.81 6.49 9.83
C ASN A 61 19.61 7.24 10.46
N GLY A 62 19.80 7.92 11.58
CA GLY A 62 18.70 8.56 12.34
C GLY A 62 17.78 9.47 11.49
N ASN A 63 18.33 10.30 10.61
CA ASN A 63 17.51 11.15 9.73
C ASN A 63 16.66 10.33 8.75
N LEU A 64 17.20 9.24 8.23
CA LEU A 64 16.48 8.34 7.31
C LEU A 64 15.38 7.57 8.06
N VAL A 65 15.59 7.22 9.33
CA VAL A 65 14.57 6.61 10.19
C VAL A 65 13.36 7.54 10.31
N ILE A 66 13.59 8.81 10.65
CA ILE A 66 12.51 9.80 10.77
C ILE A 66 11.80 10.02 9.44
N LEU A 67 12.57 10.22 8.36
CA LEU A 67 12.01 10.41 7.02
C LEU A 67 11.12 9.23 6.60
N THR A 68 11.63 8.01 6.72
CA THR A 68 10.86 6.81 6.35
C THR A 68 9.68 6.57 7.28
N GLY A 69 9.76 6.93 8.56
CA GLY A 69 8.62 6.88 9.49
C GLY A 69 7.49 7.84 9.10
N ILE A 70 7.82 9.06 8.64
CA ILE A 70 6.83 10.00 8.10
C ILE A 70 6.22 9.46 6.80
N LEU A 71 7.05 8.93 5.89
CA LEU A 71 6.56 8.36 4.64
C LEU A 71 5.65 7.14 4.87
N ASP A 72 5.98 6.29 5.85
CA ASP A 72 5.14 5.18 6.28
C ASP A 72 3.77 5.70 6.78
N ALA A 73 3.75 6.74 7.61
CA ALA A 73 2.49 7.32 8.09
C ALA A 73 1.64 7.86 6.93
N LEU A 74 2.26 8.59 6.00
CA LEU A 74 1.59 9.12 4.81
C LEU A 74 1.03 8.00 3.92
N ALA A 75 1.78 6.90 3.74
CA ALA A 75 1.31 5.74 3.01
C ALA A 75 0.11 5.07 3.71
N ALA A 76 0.20 4.84 5.02
CA ALA A 76 -0.89 4.24 5.81
C ALA A 76 -2.18 5.06 5.65
N PHE A 77 -2.14 6.34 6.01
CA PHE A 77 -3.33 7.18 5.99
C PHE A 77 -3.82 7.46 4.56
N GLY A 78 -2.92 7.65 3.61
CA GLY A 78 -3.27 7.86 2.20
C GLY A 78 -3.96 6.65 1.56
N LEU A 79 -3.68 5.43 2.04
CA LEU A 79 -4.35 4.21 1.58
C LEU A 79 -5.76 4.06 2.20
N ILE A 80 -5.92 4.32 3.50
CA ILE A 80 -7.17 3.99 4.21
C ILE A 80 -8.21 5.13 4.23
N LEU A 81 -7.78 6.40 4.33
CA LEU A 81 -8.70 7.52 4.52
C LEU A 81 -9.63 7.78 3.34
N PRO A 82 -9.17 7.80 2.07
CA PRO A 82 -10.06 8.02 0.93
C PRO A 82 -11.10 6.90 0.78
N MET A 83 -10.72 5.69 1.19
CA MET A 83 -11.58 4.51 1.16
C MET A 83 -12.66 4.55 2.27
N MET A 84 -12.33 5.05 3.46
CA MET A 84 -13.30 5.20 4.55
C MET A 84 -14.24 6.40 4.37
N THR A 85 -13.71 7.51 3.85
CA THR A 85 -14.44 8.78 3.77
C THR A 85 -15.12 9.01 2.41
N GLY A 86 -14.67 8.33 1.37
CA GLY A 86 -15.09 8.59 -0.02
C GLY A 86 -14.50 9.88 -0.60
N ILE A 87 -13.66 10.60 0.13
CA ILE A 87 -13.10 11.89 -0.28
C ILE A 87 -11.79 11.66 -1.06
N ALA A 88 -11.63 12.35 -2.20
CA ALA A 88 -10.44 12.32 -3.03
C ALA A 88 -9.88 10.90 -3.30
N PRO A 89 -10.67 9.98 -3.90
CA PRO A 89 -10.28 8.57 -4.10
C PRO A 89 -9.00 8.38 -4.95
N LYS A 90 -8.60 9.41 -5.72
CA LYS A 90 -7.30 9.42 -6.42
C LYS A 90 -6.11 9.41 -5.47
N LEU A 91 -6.28 9.86 -4.21
CA LEU A 91 -5.21 9.86 -3.21
C LEU A 91 -4.74 8.44 -2.91
N THR A 92 -5.62 7.44 -2.90
CA THR A 92 -5.22 6.03 -2.74
C THR A 92 -4.26 5.57 -3.84
N PHE A 93 -4.47 6.01 -5.09
CA PHE A 93 -3.58 5.69 -6.20
C PHE A 93 -2.17 6.29 -5.98
N PHE A 94 -2.10 7.57 -5.61
CA PHE A 94 -0.81 8.22 -5.35
C PHE A 94 -0.12 7.67 -4.09
N ALA A 95 -0.87 7.37 -3.03
CA ALA A 95 -0.34 6.74 -1.83
C ALA A 95 0.23 5.34 -2.13
N ALA A 96 -0.46 4.55 -2.96
CA ALA A 96 0.03 3.25 -3.40
C ALA A 96 1.31 3.35 -4.25
N LEU A 97 1.42 4.36 -5.12
CA LEU A 97 2.67 4.62 -5.86
C LEU A 97 3.81 5.09 -4.94
N GLY A 98 3.53 5.95 -3.96
CA GLY A 98 4.50 6.38 -2.96
C GLY A 98 5.00 5.21 -2.11
N ALA A 99 4.09 4.35 -1.66
CA ALA A 99 4.41 3.10 -0.96
C ALA A 99 5.30 2.19 -1.81
N ALA A 100 4.98 2.00 -3.10
CA ALA A 100 5.79 1.22 -4.01
C ALA A 100 7.21 1.82 -4.19
N GLY A 101 7.32 3.14 -4.36
CA GLY A 101 8.61 3.83 -4.45
C GLY A 101 9.44 3.68 -3.18
N LEU A 102 8.82 3.79 -2.01
CA LEU A 102 9.47 3.59 -0.71
C LEU A 102 10.00 2.16 -0.56
N MET A 103 9.20 1.14 -0.90
CA MET A 103 9.64 -0.25 -0.83
C MET A 103 10.76 -0.58 -1.82
N MET A 104 10.71 -0.02 -3.04
CA MET A 104 11.81 -0.13 -4.01
C MET A 104 13.10 0.47 -3.45
N GLY A 105 13.03 1.67 -2.85
CA GLY A 105 14.17 2.29 -2.18
C GLY A 105 14.71 1.44 -1.03
N ALA A 106 13.84 0.88 -0.20
CA ALA A 106 14.22 -0.01 0.90
C ALA A 106 14.93 -1.28 0.39
N ILE A 107 14.43 -1.91 -0.68
CA ILE A 107 15.07 -3.08 -1.29
C ILE A 107 16.49 -2.75 -1.74
N VAL A 108 16.67 -1.68 -2.52
CA VAL A 108 17.99 -1.25 -2.99
C VAL A 108 18.92 -0.93 -1.82
N PHE A 109 18.41 -0.25 -0.80
CA PHE A 109 19.16 0.10 0.40
C PHE A 109 19.67 -1.15 1.16
N HIS A 110 18.81 -2.12 1.42
CA HIS A 110 19.18 -3.34 2.15
C HIS A 110 20.11 -4.25 1.35
N ILE A 111 19.90 -4.38 0.02
CA ILE A 111 20.82 -5.12 -0.84
C ILE A 111 22.22 -4.47 -0.80
N GLY A 112 22.30 -3.14 -0.89
CA GLY A 112 23.57 -2.41 -0.81
C GLY A 112 24.32 -2.57 0.52
N ARG A 113 23.61 -3.02 1.57
CA ARG A 113 24.17 -3.32 2.90
C ARG A 113 24.49 -4.79 3.12
N GLY A 114 24.23 -5.65 2.13
CA GLY A 114 24.37 -7.10 2.28
C GLY A 114 23.29 -7.74 3.15
N GLU A 115 22.14 -7.08 3.33
CA GLU A 115 21.00 -7.53 4.15
C GLU A 115 19.87 -8.08 3.26
N ALA A 116 20.22 -8.74 2.15
CA ALA A 116 19.28 -9.16 1.11
C ALA A 116 18.27 -10.21 1.61
N GLU A 117 18.66 -11.03 2.59
CA GLU A 117 17.83 -12.01 3.26
C GLU A 117 16.63 -11.39 4.02
N HIS A 118 16.66 -10.09 4.31
CA HIS A 118 15.63 -9.39 5.07
C HIS A 118 14.63 -8.59 4.21
N ILE A 119 14.73 -8.64 2.87
CA ILE A 119 13.89 -7.82 1.98
C ILE A 119 12.49 -8.41 1.72
N GLY A 120 12.17 -9.61 2.23
CA GLY A 120 10.93 -10.32 1.91
C GLY A 120 9.67 -9.48 2.18
N ILE A 121 9.63 -8.76 3.30
CA ILE A 121 8.50 -7.88 3.62
C ILE A 121 8.40 -6.68 2.68
N ASN A 122 9.53 -6.15 2.21
CA ASN A 122 9.56 -5.04 1.25
C ASN A 122 9.02 -5.49 -0.11
N VAL A 123 9.42 -6.68 -0.58
CA VAL A 123 8.93 -7.27 -1.84
C VAL A 123 7.43 -7.54 -1.76
N PHE A 124 6.96 -8.15 -0.69
CA PHE A 124 5.53 -8.39 -0.48
C PHE A 124 4.74 -7.07 -0.50
N THR A 125 5.17 -6.09 0.29
CA THR A 125 4.51 -4.79 0.40
C THR A 125 4.48 -4.06 -0.95
N LEU A 126 5.59 -4.11 -1.70
CA LEU A 126 5.69 -3.56 -3.05
C LEU A 126 4.64 -4.17 -3.99
N LEU A 127 4.54 -5.50 -4.04
CA LEU A 127 3.60 -6.19 -4.93
C LEU A 127 2.15 -5.85 -4.59
N VAL A 128 1.80 -5.80 -3.31
CA VAL A 128 0.45 -5.41 -2.86
C VAL A 128 0.18 -3.94 -3.18
N ALA A 129 1.15 -3.05 -3.00
CA ALA A 129 1.02 -1.63 -3.34
C ALA A 129 0.77 -1.43 -4.85
N LEU A 130 1.55 -2.11 -5.71
CA LEU A 130 1.35 -2.09 -7.15
C LEU A 130 -0.02 -2.65 -7.56
N PHE A 131 -0.47 -3.72 -6.90
CA PHE A 131 -1.82 -4.26 -7.09
C PHE A 131 -2.89 -3.22 -6.76
N ILE A 132 -2.79 -2.51 -5.62
CA ILE A 132 -3.74 -1.45 -5.26
C ILE A 132 -3.71 -0.32 -6.29
N ALA A 133 -2.52 0.15 -6.67
CA ALA A 133 -2.34 1.22 -7.64
C ALA A 133 -2.98 0.86 -8.99
N TRP A 134 -2.73 -0.35 -9.50
CA TRP A 134 -3.31 -0.83 -10.75
C TRP A 134 -4.84 -0.75 -10.75
N ASN A 135 -5.46 -1.17 -9.64
CA ASN A 135 -6.91 -1.22 -9.50
C ASN A 135 -7.55 0.12 -9.09
N ARG A 136 -6.75 1.14 -8.75
CA ARG A 136 -7.22 2.50 -8.42
C ARG A 136 -6.87 3.55 -9.49
N LYS A 137 -6.19 3.14 -10.57
CA LYS A 137 -5.80 3.99 -11.70
C LYS A 137 -6.99 4.60 -12.47
N SER A 138 -8.20 4.01 -12.36
CA SER A 138 -9.34 4.37 -13.21
C SER A 138 -10.04 5.66 -12.78
N VAL A 139 -9.75 6.74 -13.51
CA VAL A 139 -10.64 7.86 -13.75
C VAL A 139 -11.21 7.67 -15.16
N LYS A 140 -12.51 7.44 -15.29
CA LYS A 140 -13.19 7.77 -16.56
C LYS A 140 -13.18 9.29 -16.67
N SER A 141 -12.47 9.83 -17.64
CA SER A 141 -12.75 11.17 -18.15
C SER A 141 -14.20 11.16 -18.64
N PRO A 142 -15.06 12.13 -18.29
CA PRO A 142 -16.25 12.39 -19.06
C PRO A 142 -15.79 12.58 -20.51
N SER A 143 -16.30 11.77 -21.43
CA SER A 143 -16.11 11.94 -22.85
C SER A 143 -16.53 13.35 -23.24
N SER A 144 -15.59 14.11 -23.81
CA SER A 144 -15.83 15.28 -24.65
C SER A 144 -16.67 14.92 -25.87
#